data_AF-A0A7J9ZGS9-F1
#
_entry.id   AF-A0A7J9ZGS9-F1
#
_cell.length_a   1.000
_cell.length_b   1.000
_cell.length_c   1.000
_cell.angle_alpha   90.00
_cell.angle_beta   90.00
_cell.angle_gamma   90.00
#
_symmetry.space_group_name_H-M   'P 1'
#
loop_
_entity.id
_entity.type
_entity.pdbx_description
1 polymer ?
#
loop_
_entity_poly.entity_id
_entity_poly.type
_entity_poly.pdbx_seq_one_letter_code
_entity_poly.pdbx_strand_id
1 'polypeptide(L)'
;MRDHTHAWRIVAAAGHPALGLCLDSFHSLSRGLGPGTLAGIQGERIFFLQLADALVMALDVLQWSRHFRNFPGQGGFDLTGYTREVLDAGYRGPLSLEVSNDVFRQADAERTAVDAMRSLLLLDETLITPDDDTARPGDARGGTDGRPATDWSRAPNCESRPSTGTLVSGADVRTGARGIV
;
A
#
# COMPACT_ATOMS: atom_id res chain seq x y z
N MET A 1 -17.13 -16.95 5.33
CA MET A 1 -15.99 -16.14 4.83
C MET A 1 -15.06 -15.90 6.01
N ARG A 2 -13.76 -16.20 5.88
CA ARG A 2 -12.74 -15.96 6.92
C ARG A 2 -11.82 -14.85 6.41
N ASP A 3 -12.25 -13.62 6.59
CA ASP A 3 -11.56 -12.40 6.16
C ASP A 3 -11.62 -11.34 7.26
N HIS A 4 -10.96 -10.20 7.03
CA HIS A 4 -10.94 -9.09 8.00
C HIS A 4 -12.32 -8.51 8.28
N THR A 5 -13.25 -8.53 7.32
CA THR A 5 -14.63 -8.07 7.54
C THR A 5 -15.36 -8.99 8.51
N HIS A 6 -15.17 -10.31 8.40
CA HIS A 6 -15.70 -11.27 9.37
C HIS A 6 -15.05 -11.11 10.74
N ALA A 7 -13.73 -10.93 10.80
CA ALA A 7 -13.01 -10.67 12.05
C ALA A 7 -13.53 -9.38 12.73
N TRP A 8 -13.75 -8.32 11.96
CA TRP A 8 -14.30 -7.06 12.47
C TRP A 8 -15.67 -7.25 13.12
N ARG A 9 -16.58 -8.03 12.50
CA ARG A 9 -17.89 -8.32 13.10
C ARG A 9 -17.76 -8.99 14.47
N ILE A 10 -16.79 -9.88 14.64
CA ILE A 10 -16.53 -10.55 15.92
C ILE A 10 -16.00 -9.56 16.96
N VAL A 11 -15.01 -8.75 16.59
CA VAL A 11 -14.43 -7.72 17.48
C VAL A 11 -15.49 -6.70 17.90
N ALA A 12 -16.28 -6.20 16.95
CA ALA A 12 -17.36 -5.26 17.19
C ALA A 12 -18.45 -5.86 18.09
N ALA A 13 -18.85 -7.12 17.87
CA ALA A 13 -19.84 -7.80 18.71
C ALA A 13 -19.34 -8.05 20.13
N ALA A 14 -18.05 -8.35 20.30
CA ALA A 14 -17.45 -8.53 21.62
C ALA A 14 -17.34 -7.21 22.41
N GLY A 15 -17.13 -6.07 21.72
CA GLY A 15 -17.16 -4.73 22.32
C GLY A 15 -16.07 -4.47 23.37
N HIS A 16 -15.05 -5.33 23.50
CA HIS A 16 -14.07 -5.26 24.58
C HIS A 16 -12.88 -4.35 24.22
N PRO A 17 -12.44 -3.43 25.09
CA PRO A 17 -11.35 -2.49 24.78
C PRO A 17 -9.98 -3.17 24.58
N ALA A 18 -9.77 -4.37 25.15
CA ALA A 18 -8.55 -5.15 24.97
C ALA A 18 -8.59 -6.14 23.80
N LEU A 19 -9.64 -6.10 22.96
CA LEU A 19 -9.76 -6.93 21.78
C LEU A 19 -9.78 -6.04 20.54
N GLY A 20 -8.90 -6.34 19.58
CA GLY A 20 -8.74 -5.61 18.34
C GLY A 20 -8.35 -6.52 17.17
N LEU A 21 -8.18 -5.91 16.02
CA LEU A 21 -7.78 -6.56 14.77
C LEU A 21 -6.26 -6.52 14.60
N CYS A 22 -5.72 -7.64 14.14
CA CYS A 22 -4.42 -7.71 13.49
C CYS A 22 -4.71 -7.82 11.99
N LEU A 23 -4.31 -6.81 11.22
CA LEU A 23 -4.49 -6.80 9.77
C LEU A 23 -3.22 -7.32 9.09
N ASP A 24 -3.39 -8.23 8.14
CA ASP A 24 -2.33 -8.75 7.27
C ASP A 24 -2.72 -8.44 5.82
N SER A 25 -1.92 -7.59 5.16
CA SER A 25 -2.17 -7.16 3.79
C SER A 25 -2.17 -8.33 2.81
N PHE A 26 -1.31 -9.33 2.99
CA PHE A 26 -1.28 -10.50 2.10
C PHE A 26 -2.59 -11.26 2.17
N HIS A 27 -3.13 -11.50 3.37
CA HIS A 27 -4.38 -12.24 3.51
C HIS A 27 -5.61 -11.53 2.95
N SER A 28 -5.63 -10.20 2.97
CA SER A 28 -6.67 -9.41 2.28
C SER A 28 -6.45 -9.42 0.76
N LEU A 29 -5.26 -9.03 0.29
CA LEU A 29 -4.98 -8.76 -1.12
C LEU A 29 -4.88 -10.03 -1.98
N SER A 30 -4.37 -11.14 -1.42
CA SER A 30 -4.36 -12.45 -2.11
C SER A 30 -5.77 -12.99 -2.43
N ARG A 31 -6.79 -12.47 -1.75
CA ARG A 31 -8.21 -12.83 -1.96
C ARG A 31 -8.99 -11.78 -2.74
N GLY A 32 -8.31 -10.78 -3.29
CA GLY A 32 -8.94 -9.67 -4.01
C GLY A 32 -9.67 -8.67 -3.10
N LEU A 33 -9.44 -8.72 -1.78
CA LEU A 33 -9.99 -7.73 -0.85
C LEU A 33 -9.05 -6.53 -0.78
N GLY A 34 -9.17 -5.67 -1.78
CA GLY A 34 -8.38 -4.45 -1.93
C GLY A 34 -8.93 -3.25 -1.15
N PRO A 35 -8.46 -2.05 -1.53
CA PRO A 35 -8.96 -0.79 -0.98
C PRO A 35 -10.49 -0.69 -1.09
N GLY A 36 -11.12 -0.16 -0.05
CA GLY A 36 -12.58 -0.03 0.12
C GLY A 36 -13.21 -1.15 0.95
N THR A 37 -12.46 -2.21 1.29
CA THR A 37 -12.98 -3.32 2.11
C THR A 37 -12.75 -3.14 3.61
N LEU A 38 -12.01 -2.11 4.02
CA LEU A 38 -11.80 -1.73 5.42
C LEU A 38 -12.71 -0.57 5.84
N ALA A 39 -13.48 -0.01 4.91
CA ALA A 39 -14.48 1.02 5.17
C ALA A 39 -15.41 0.62 6.34
N GLY A 40 -15.42 1.44 7.38
CA GLY A 40 -16.22 1.23 8.59
C GLY A 40 -15.54 0.44 9.72
N ILE A 41 -14.29 -0.01 9.53
CA ILE A 41 -13.45 -0.44 10.65
C ILE A 41 -12.94 0.78 11.40
N GLN A 42 -13.07 0.76 12.72
CA GLN A 42 -12.56 1.80 13.60
C GLN A 42 -11.04 1.67 13.76
N GLY A 43 -10.27 2.70 13.43
CA GLY A 43 -8.81 2.67 13.50
C GLY A 43 -8.25 2.36 14.88
N GLU A 44 -8.92 2.79 15.96
CA GLU A 44 -8.55 2.46 17.34
C GLU A 44 -8.73 0.97 17.68
N ARG A 45 -9.45 0.22 16.83
CA ARG A 45 -9.62 -1.23 16.95
C ARG A 45 -8.61 -2.01 16.13
N ILE A 46 -7.72 -1.35 15.39
CA ILE A 46 -6.61 -1.99 14.70
C ILE A 46 -5.40 -1.92 15.64
N PHE A 47 -4.97 -3.07 16.15
CA PHE A 47 -3.88 -3.15 17.12
C PHE A 47 -2.54 -3.41 16.45
N PHE A 48 -2.55 -4.00 15.26
CA PHE A 48 -1.34 -4.35 14.54
C PHE A 48 -1.61 -4.41 13.04
N LEU A 49 -0.64 -3.96 12.24
CA LEU A 49 -0.65 -4.01 10.79
C LEU A 49 0.62 -4.67 10.29
N GLN A 50 0.45 -5.81 9.63
CA GLN A 50 1.49 -6.60 9.00
C GLN A 50 1.39 -6.42 7.48
N LEU A 51 2.50 -6.00 6.89
CA LEU A 51 2.64 -5.71 5.48
C LEU A 51 3.47 -6.80 4.82
N ALA A 52 2.94 -7.29 3.72
CA ALA A 52 3.58 -8.22 2.82
C ALA A 52 2.99 -8.03 1.42
N ASP A 53 3.90 -7.90 0.46
CA ASP A 53 3.58 -7.92 -0.96
C ASP A 53 3.62 -9.36 -1.47
N ALA A 54 3.19 -9.59 -2.70
CA ALA A 54 3.49 -10.81 -3.44
C ALA A 54 3.21 -10.63 -4.93
N LEU A 55 3.89 -11.40 -5.77
CA LEU A 55 3.51 -11.54 -7.18
C LEU A 55 2.15 -12.24 -7.26
N VAL A 56 1.26 -11.72 -8.12
CA VAL A 56 -0.07 -12.33 -8.33
C VAL A 56 0.11 -13.70 -9.00
N MET A 57 -0.16 -14.76 -8.24
CA MET A 57 0.01 -16.15 -8.67
C MET A 57 -1.30 -16.92 -8.56
N ALA A 58 -1.57 -17.80 -9.53
CA ALA A 58 -2.67 -18.75 -9.47
C ALA A 58 -2.29 -19.98 -8.61
N LEU A 59 -1.98 -19.75 -7.33
CA LEU A 59 -1.61 -20.77 -6.35
C LEU A 59 -2.63 -20.88 -5.23
N ASP A 60 -2.62 -22.00 -4.52
CA ASP A 60 -3.31 -22.10 -3.24
C ASP A 60 -2.76 -21.06 -2.25
N VAL A 61 -3.65 -20.35 -1.56
CA VAL A 61 -3.29 -19.23 -0.68
C VAL A 61 -2.36 -19.66 0.45
N LEU A 62 -2.47 -20.90 0.96
CA LEU A 62 -1.61 -21.39 2.03
C LEU A 62 -0.17 -21.60 1.53
N GLN A 63 -0.02 -22.22 0.36
CA GLN A 63 1.30 -22.37 -0.27
C GLN A 63 1.90 -21.01 -0.61
N TRP A 64 1.10 -20.14 -1.20
CA TRP A 64 1.51 -18.80 -1.56
C TRP A 64 2.03 -18.02 -0.35
N SER A 65 1.25 -18.02 0.74
CA SER A 65 1.56 -17.31 1.98
C SER A 65 2.86 -17.76 2.66
N ARG A 66 3.29 -19.00 2.46
CA ARG A 66 4.44 -19.59 3.17
C ARG A 66 5.78 -19.36 2.46
N HIS A 67 5.73 -19.16 1.15
CA HIS A 67 6.91 -19.30 0.31
C HIS A 67 7.18 -18.08 -0.59
N PHE A 68 6.15 -17.28 -0.94
CA PHE A 68 6.29 -16.25 -1.98
C PHE A 68 5.73 -14.89 -1.57
N ARG A 69 5.76 -14.56 -0.28
CA ARG A 69 5.60 -13.16 0.15
C ARG A 69 6.86 -12.37 -0.21
N ASN A 70 6.71 -11.09 -0.51
CA ASN A 70 7.79 -10.17 -0.83
C ASN A 70 7.70 -8.92 0.04
N PHE A 71 8.78 -8.13 0.08
CA PHE A 71 8.73 -6.80 0.68
C PHE A 71 7.85 -5.85 -0.15
N PRO A 72 7.28 -4.80 0.46
CA PRO A 72 6.55 -3.75 -0.25
C PRO A 72 7.27 -3.25 -1.51
N GLY A 73 6.54 -3.23 -2.63
CA GLY A 73 7.04 -2.76 -3.92
C GLY A 73 7.82 -3.82 -4.73
N GLN A 74 7.99 -5.03 -4.19
CA GLN A 74 8.61 -6.16 -4.89
C GLN A 74 7.59 -7.20 -5.38
N GLY A 75 6.30 -6.96 -5.19
CA GLY A 75 5.23 -7.81 -5.71
C GLY A 75 4.31 -7.07 -6.68
N GLY A 76 3.03 -7.43 -6.66
CA GLY A 76 2.00 -6.85 -7.52
C GLY A 76 0.75 -6.43 -6.76
N PHE A 77 0.79 -6.37 -5.43
CA PHE A 77 -0.34 -5.94 -4.62
C PHE A 77 -0.42 -4.42 -4.49
N ASP A 78 -1.64 -3.91 -4.35
CA ASP A 78 -1.91 -2.51 -4.04
C ASP A 78 -1.72 -2.22 -2.55
N LEU A 79 -0.46 -2.27 -2.10
CA LEU A 79 -0.09 -2.02 -0.71
C LEU A 79 -0.26 -0.56 -0.32
N THR A 80 0.01 0.38 -1.22
CA THR A 80 -0.15 1.81 -0.96
C THR A 80 -1.62 2.13 -0.69
N GLY A 81 -2.54 1.67 -1.55
CA GLY A 81 -3.97 1.86 -1.35
C GLY A 81 -4.49 1.19 -0.07
N TYR A 82 -4.08 -0.06 0.19
CA TYR A 82 -4.48 -0.79 1.40
C TYR A 82 -3.99 -0.09 2.67
N THR A 83 -2.71 0.31 2.69
CA THR A 83 -2.11 0.98 3.83
C THR A 83 -2.75 2.34 4.06
N ARG A 84 -2.98 3.13 2.99
CA ARG A 84 -3.68 4.42 3.08
C ARG A 84 -5.06 4.27 3.71
N GLU A 85 -5.85 3.26 3.31
CA GLU A 85 -7.16 3.01 3.90
C GLU A 85 -7.08 2.68 5.41
N VAL A 86 -6.11 1.88 5.84
CA VAL A 86 -5.88 1.60 7.26
C VAL A 86 -5.53 2.87 8.05
N LEU A 87 -4.71 3.74 7.46
CA LEU A 87 -4.32 5.01 8.08
C LEU A 87 -5.48 6.00 8.14
N ASP A 88 -6.27 6.09 7.09
CA ASP A 88 -7.47 6.94 7.00
C ASP A 88 -8.55 6.48 7.99
N ALA A 89 -8.65 5.17 8.25
CA ALA A 89 -9.51 4.61 9.30
C ALA A 89 -9.10 5.07 10.72
N GLY A 90 -7.90 5.61 10.90
CA GLY A 90 -7.41 6.16 12.15
C GLY A 90 -6.30 5.35 12.84
N TYR A 91 -5.78 4.30 12.20
CA TYR A 91 -4.64 3.56 12.76
C TYR A 91 -3.40 4.46 12.87
N ARG A 92 -2.75 4.43 14.03
CA ARG A 92 -1.51 5.18 14.32
C ARG A 92 -0.41 4.30 14.90
N GLY A 93 -0.62 2.98 14.92
CA GLY A 93 0.37 2.02 15.38
C GLY A 93 1.51 1.80 14.37
N PRO A 94 2.43 0.88 14.67
CA PRO A 94 3.59 0.62 13.81
C PRO A 94 3.19 -0.01 12.48
N LEU A 95 4.00 0.25 11.45
CA LEU A 95 3.99 -0.52 10.21
C LEU A 95 4.98 -1.68 10.36
N SER A 96 4.49 -2.91 10.31
CA SER A 96 5.32 -4.10 10.49
C SER A 96 5.39 -4.95 9.23
N LEU A 97 6.46 -5.73 9.07
CA LEU A 97 6.64 -6.65 7.95
C LEU A 97 6.41 -8.10 8.37
N GLU A 98 5.63 -8.84 7.58
CA GLU A 98 5.45 -10.29 7.76
C GLU A 98 5.73 -11.03 6.45
N VAL A 99 7.01 -11.15 6.11
CA VAL A 99 7.46 -11.71 4.84
C VAL A 99 7.96 -13.14 5.03
N SER A 100 7.13 -14.10 4.60
CA SER A 100 7.49 -15.51 4.48
C SER A 100 7.94 -15.82 3.04
N ASN A 101 9.25 -15.83 2.84
CA ASN A 101 9.90 -16.13 1.56
C ASN A 101 11.07 -17.09 1.77
N ASP A 102 11.13 -18.16 0.97
CA ASP A 102 12.18 -19.17 1.11
C ASP A 102 13.57 -18.64 0.72
N VAL A 103 13.63 -17.72 -0.26
CA VAL A 103 14.89 -17.09 -0.70
C VAL A 103 15.42 -16.16 0.38
N PHE A 104 14.57 -15.30 0.95
CA PHE A 104 15.00 -14.40 2.04
C PHE A 104 15.42 -15.17 3.29
N ARG A 105 14.79 -16.32 3.56
CA ARG A 105 15.16 -17.19 4.69
C ARG A 105 16.57 -17.78 4.55
N GLN A 106 17.06 -17.94 3.32
CA GLN A 106 18.39 -18.47 3.01
C GLN A 106 19.42 -17.37 2.75
N ALA A 107 18.98 -16.11 2.65
CA ALA A 107 19.84 -14.97 2.38
C ALA A 107 20.54 -14.48 3.65
N ASP A 108 21.50 -13.57 3.46
CA ASP A 108 22.15 -12.87 4.56
C ASP A 108 21.14 -12.00 5.33
N ALA A 109 21.04 -12.21 6.64
CA ALA A 109 20.01 -11.59 7.47
C ALA A 109 20.17 -10.07 7.57
N GLU A 110 21.40 -9.56 7.64
CA GLU A 110 21.67 -8.12 7.75
C GLU A 110 21.28 -7.40 6.45
N ARG A 111 21.70 -7.93 5.31
CA ARG A 111 21.32 -7.39 4.00
C ARG A 111 19.80 -7.44 3.79
N THR A 112 19.18 -8.54 4.18
CA THR A 112 17.73 -8.72 4.09
C THR A 112 16.98 -7.71 4.95
N ALA A 113 17.45 -7.44 6.18
CA ALA A 113 16.87 -6.43 7.06
C ALA A 113 17.03 -5.00 6.52
N VAL A 114 18.18 -4.69 5.89
CA VAL A 114 18.38 -3.40 5.22
C VAL A 114 17.41 -3.23 4.05
N ASP A 115 17.21 -4.26 3.23
CA ASP A 115 16.26 -4.20 2.11
C ASP A 115 14.81 -4.13 2.60
N ALA A 116 14.48 -4.82 3.68
CA ALA A 116 13.20 -4.71 4.38
C ALA A 116 12.93 -3.26 4.82
N MET A 117 13.90 -2.61 5.50
CA MET A 117 13.75 -1.22 5.93
C MET A 117 13.60 -0.27 4.74
N ARG A 118 14.40 -0.44 3.68
CA ARG A 118 14.28 0.37 2.46
C ARG A 118 12.87 0.27 1.86
N SER A 119 12.30 -0.94 1.82
CA SER A 119 10.96 -1.14 1.27
C SER A 119 9.86 -0.37 2.03
N LEU A 120 9.97 -0.28 3.36
CA LEU A 120 9.04 0.47 4.19
C LEU A 120 9.21 1.97 4.02
N LEU A 121 10.45 2.46 3.90
CA LEU A 121 10.71 3.88 3.63
C LEU A 121 10.14 4.30 2.27
N LEU A 122 10.30 3.45 1.25
CA LEU A 122 9.69 3.69 -0.07
C LEU A 122 8.16 3.69 0.01
N LEU A 123 7.57 2.75 0.74
CA LEU A 123 6.12 2.76 0.96
C LEU A 123 5.68 4.05 1.67
N ASP A 124 6.35 4.47 2.73
CA ASP A 124 6.01 5.70 3.47
C ASP A 124 6.11 6.95 2.58
N GLU A 125 7.12 7.03 1.70
CA GLU A 125 7.25 8.09 0.70
C GLU A 125 6.04 8.12 -0.24
N THR A 126 5.61 6.96 -0.77
CA THR A 126 4.40 6.89 -1.63
C THR A 126 3.10 7.25 -0.90
N LEU A 127 3.06 7.13 0.43
CA LEU A 127 1.90 7.52 1.22
C LEU A 127 1.82 9.05 1.41
N ILE A 128 2.96 9.74 1.37
CA ILE A 128 3.05 11.21 1.53
C ILE A 128 2.79 11.92 0.19
N THR A 129 3.17 11.31 -0.93
CA THR A 129 2.86 11.86 -2.26
C THR A 129 1.36 11.67 -2.55
N PRO A 130 0.60 12.75 -2.84
CA PRO A 130 -0.76 12.62 -3.35
C PRO A 130 -0.73 11.79 -4.63
N ASP A 131 -1.72 10.92 -4.86
CA ASP A 131 -1.84 10.21 -6.14
C ASP A 131 -2.08 11.24 -7.26
N ASP A 132 -1.01 11.65 -7.92
CA ASP A 132 -1.05 12.31 -9.22
C ASP A 132 -1.00 11.20 -10.28
N ASP A 133 -2.03 10.35 -10.35
CA ASP A 133 -2.51 9.70 -11.57
C ASP A 133 -3.41 8.49 -11.34
N THR A 134 -4.63 8.60 -11.88
CA THR A 134 -5.50 7.52 -12.34
C THR A 134 -4.95 6.76 -13.57
N ALA A 135 -3.64 6.58 -13.70
CA ALA A 135 -3.02 5.93 -14.85
C ALA A 135 -2.37 4.60 -14.47
N ARG A 136 -3.20 3.57 -14.23
CA ARG A 136 -2.74 2.18 -14.35
C ARG A 136 -2.73 1.79 -15.83
N PRO A 137 -1.60 1.31 -16.41
CA PRO A 137 -1.62 0.72 -17.74
C PRO A 137 -2.27 -0.66 -17.63
N GLY A 138 -3.56 -0.73 -17.92
CA GLY A 138 -4.31 -1.99 -17.80
C GLY A 138 -5.75 -2.03 -18.31
N ASP A 139 -6.36 -0.91 -18.71
CA ASP A 139 -7.67 -0.95 -19.39
C ASP A 139 -7.53 -0.61 -20.88
N ALA A 140 -7.13 -1.62 -21.65
CA ALA A 140 -7.33 -1.64 -23.08
C ALA A 140 -8.44 -2.64 -23.40
N ARG A 141 -9.70 -2.26 -23.21
CA ARG A 141 -10.83 -2.89 -23.93
C ARG A 141 -11.85 -1.86 -24.42
N GLY A 142 -11.71 -1.55 -25.71
CA GLY A 142 -12.85 -1.47 -26.63
C GLY A 142 -13.62 -0.15 -26.65
N GLY A 143 -13.17 0.77 -27.51
CA GLY A 143 -13.98 1.90 -27.97
C GLY A 143 -13.45 2.38 -29.32
N THR A 144 -14.05 1.90 -30.40
CA THR A 144 -13.79 2.40 -31.76
C THR A 144 -14.36 3.81 -31.89
N ASP A 145 -13.51 4.82 -32.06
CA ASP A 145 -13.90 6.01 -32.82
C ASP A 145 -12.70 6.58 -33.59
N GLY A 146 -12.91 6.79 -34.88
CA GLY A 146 -11.89 7.20 -35.83
C GLY A 146 -11.52 8.66 -35.67
N ARG A 147 -10.29 8.92 -35.24
CA ARG A 147 -9.61 10.20 -35.44
C ARG A 147 -8.18 9.93 -35.94
N PRO A 148 -7.70 10.63 -36.98
CA PRO A 148 -6.37 10.39 -37.51
C PRO A 148 -5.30 10.84 -36.51
N ALA A 149 -4.23 10.06 -36.41
CA ALA A 149 -3.08 10.31 -35.55
C ALA A 149 -2.44 11.67 -35.86
N THR A 150 -2.31 12.53 -34.85
CA THR A 150 -1.57 13.79 -34.94
C THR A 150 -0.07 13.51 -35.01
N ASP A 151 0.57 14.07 -36.02
CA ASP A 151 2.02 14.06 -36.27
C ASP A 151 2.78 14.80 -35.16
N TRP A 152 3.66 14.08 -34.45
CA TRP A 152 4.45 14.59 -33.32
C TRP A 152 5.71 15.36 -33.72
N SER A 153 5.92 15.67 -35.00
CA SER A 153 7.16 16.32 -35.48
C SER A 153 7.21 17.85 -35.34
N ARG A 154 6.30 18.49 -34.58
CA ARG A 154 6.36 19.93 -34.29
C ARG A 154 5.95 20.26 -32.85
N ALA A 155 6.89 20.18 -31.92
CA ALA A 155 6.82 20.89 -30.64
C ALA A 155 7.82 22.06 -30.65
N PRO A 156 7.41 23.31 -30.41
CA PRO A 156 8.35 24.42 -30.25
C PRO A 156 9.02 24.39 -28.87
N ASN A 157 10.33 24.61 -28.85
CA ASN A 157 11.13 24.80 -27.64
C ASN A 157 10.55 25.95 -26.79
N CYS A 158 10.34 25.72 -25.50
CA CYS A 158 10.00 26.77 -24.54
C CYS A 158 11.06 26.82 -23.44
N GLU A 159 12.08 27.65 -23.69
CA GLU A 159 12.92 28.23 -22.66
C GLU A 159 12.27 29.51 -22.10
N SER A 160 12.68 29.86 -20.88
CA SER A 160 12.53 31.13 -20.13
C SER A 160 11.40 31.23 -19.09
N ARG A 161 11.81 31.16 -17.82
CA ARG A 161 11.14 31.81 -16.68
C ARG A 161 11.47 33.31 -16.70
N PRO A 162 10.64 34.16 -16.06
CA PRO A 162 11.08 34.68 -14.76
C PRO A 162 9.98 34.79 -13.67
N SER A 163 10.49 35.07 -12.48
CA SER A 163 9.93 35.15 -11.12
C SER A 163 8.75 36.11 -10.89
N THR A 164 7.90 35.81 -9.91
CA THR A 164 7.73 36.53 -8.61
C THR A 164 6.41 36.10 -7.96
N GLY A 165 6.42 35.72 -6.68
CA GLY A 165 5.19 35.41 -5.94
C GLY A 165 5.46 34.85 -4.55
N THR A 166 5.70 35.74 -3.59
CA THR A 166 5.72 35.45 -2.15
C THR A 166 4.35 34.95 -1.70
N LEU A 167 4.29 33.77 -1.05
CA LEU A 167 3.16 33.37 -0.21
C LEU A 167 3.68 32.70 1.08
N VAL A 168 3.57 33.50 2.13
CA VAL A 168 3.33 33.22 3.57
C VAL A 168 3.32 31.75 4.04
N SER A 169 4.28 31.50 4.94
CA SER A 169 4.24 30.66 6.15
C SER A 169 2.93 29.94 6.52
N GLY A 170 3.02 28.63 6.74
CA GLY A 170 2.16 27.92 7.70
C GLY A 170 1.65 26.55 7.24
N ALA A 171 2.49 25.52 7.31
CA ALA A 171 2.04 24.15 7.47
C ALA A 171 3.10 23.37 8.25
N ASP A 172 2.83 23.22 9.54
CA ASP A 172 3.53 22.35 10.47
C ASP A 172 3.29 20.90 10.01
N VAL A 173 4.13 20.42 9.08
CA VAL A 173 4.19 19.00 8.71
C VAL A 173 4.74 18.28 9.92
N ARG A 174 3.84 17.79 10.77
CA ARG A 174 4.18 16.86 11.83
C ARG A 174 4.63 15.55 11.18
N THR A 175 5.90 15.50 10.83
CA THR A 175 6.64 14.25 10.61
C THR A 175 6.79 13.58 11.98
N GLY A 176 5.68 13.05 12.51
CA GLY A 176 5.75 12.09 13.60
C GLY A 176 6.37 10.84 13.00
N ALA A 177 7.66 10.61 13.26
CA ALA A 177 8.34 9.39 12.86
C ALA A 177 7.49 8.19 13.29
N ARG A 178 6.84 7.53 12.33
CA ARG A 178 6.02 6.36 12.59
C ARG A 178 6.97 5.21 12.91
N GLY A 179 6.70 4.50 14.00
CA GLY A 179 7.52 3.33 14.35
C GLY A 179 7.43 2.28 13.25
N ILE A 180 8.58 1.90 12.69
CA ILE A 180 8.73 0.72 11.84
C ILE A 180 9.18 -0.42 12.76
N VAL A 181 8.49 -1.56 12.73
CA VAL A 181 8.77 -2.71 13.61
C VAL A 181 8.91 -4.00 12.82
#